data_AF-A0A948V0Z1-F1
#
_entry.id   AF-A0A948V0Z1-F1
#
_cell.length_a   1.000
_cell.length_b   1.000
_cell.length_c   1.000
_cell.angle_alpha   90.00
_cell.angle_beta   90.00
_cell.angle_gamma   90.00
#
_symmetry.space_group_name_H-M   'P 1'
#
loop_
_entity.id
_entity.type
_entity.pdbx_description
1 polymer ?
#
loop_
_entity_poly.entity_id
_entity_poly.type
_entity_poly.pdbx_seq_one_letter_code
_entity_poly.pdbx_strand_id
1 'polypeptide(L)' 'MFDYQAAFETAVEQVRGEGRYRVFADLKRVRGQFPKAVRRREDGSE' A
#
# COMPACT_ATOMS: atom_id res chain seq x y z
N MET A 1 18.77 15.70 21.27
CA MET A 1 18.30 14.33 20.92
C MET A 1 17.64 14.44 19.55
N PHE A 2 17.93 13.54 18.62
CA PHE A 2 17.38 13.61 17.27
C PHE A 2 15.91 13.15 17.29
N ASP A 3 15.03 13.89 16.62
CA ASP A 3 13.63 13.47 16.45
C ASP A 3 13.49 12.63 15.19
N TYR A 4 13.56 11.33 15.36
CA TYR A 4 13.43 10.38 14.26
C TYR A 4 12.01 10.32 13.72
N GLN A 5 10.99 10.57 14.54
CA GLN A 5 9.60 10.53 14.10
C GLN A 5 9.33 11.63 13.07
N ALA A 6 9.73 12.87 13.39
CA ALA A 6 9.60 14.00 12.47
C ALA A 6 10.35 13.77 11.15
N ALA A 7 11.53 13.12 11.20
CA ALA A 7 12.31 12.79 10.01
C ALA A 7 11.58 11.78 9.10
N PHE A 8 10.94 10.75 9.68
CA PHE A 8 10.16 9.78 8.90
C PHE A 8 8.90 10.40 8.29
N GLU A 9 8.18 11.24 9.05
CA GLU A 9 6.99 11.94 8.57
C GLU A 9 7.33 12.81 7.35
N THR A 10 8.39 13.62 7.44
CA THR A 10 8.88 14.46 6.35
C THR A 10 9.20 13.63 5.10
N ALA A 11 9.90 12.51 5.25
CA ALA A 11 10.26 11.64 4.13
C ALA A 11 9.01 11.03 3.45
N VAL A 12 7.99 10.65 4.23
CA VAL A 12 6.73 10.11 3.69
C VAL A 12 5.95 11.18 2.94
N GLU A 13 5.86 12.40 3.49
CA GLU A 13 5.19 13.53 2.83
C GLU A 13 5.83 13.87 1.49
N GLN A 14 7.16 13.89 1.43
CA GLN A 14 7.89 14.11 0.18
C GLN A 14 7.50 13.08 -0.89
N VAL A 15 7.47 11.78 -0.54
CA VAL A 15 7.09 10.70 -1.46
C VAL A 15 5.64 10.86 -1.94
N ARG A 16 4.74 11.35 -1.08
CA ARG A 16 3.35 11.67 -1.44
C ARG A 16 3.26 12.87 -2.38
N GLY A 17 3.99 13.95 -2.11
CA GLY A 17 4.05 15.15 -2.95
C GLY A 17 4.64 14.88 -4.33
N GLU A 18 5.60 13.96 -4.43
CA GLU A 18 6.16 13.51 -5.71
C GLU A 18 5.24 12.54 -6.48
N GLY A 19 4.09 12.15 -5.92
CA GLY A 19 3.11 11.28 -6.57
C GLY A 19 3.53 9.81 -6.70
N ARG A 20 4.68 9.42 -6.12
CA ARG A 20 5.22 8.04 -6.17
C ARG A 20 4.94 7.23 -4.91
N TYR A 21 4.07 7.72 -4.03
CA TYR A 21 3.58 6.96 -2.88
C TYR A 21 2.72 5.78 -3.35
N ARG A 22 3.01 4.58 -2.85
CA ARG A 22 2.36 3.34 -3.31
C ARG A 22 1.31 2.88 -2.30
N VAL A 23 0.12 2.60 -2.80
CA VAL A 23 -0.94 1.90 -2.05
C VAL A 23 -1.07 0.51 -2.67
N PHE A 24 -0.81 -0.53 -1.88
CA PHE A 24 -0.85 -1.90 -2.37
C PHE A 24 -2.29 -2.42 -2.38
N ALA A 25 -2.68 -3.08 -3.47
CA ALA A 25 -3.93 -3.81 -3.53
C ALA A 25 -3.71 -5.22 -2.96
N ASP A 26 -4.52 -5.60 -1.97
CA ASP A 26 -4.53 -6.96 -1.45
C ASP A 26 -5.29 -7.88 -2.42
N LEU A 27 -4.55 -8.70 -3.17
CA LEU A 27 -5.06 -9.56 -4.23
C LEU A 27 -4.74 -11.02 -3.95
N LYS A 28 -5.77 -11.85 -3.98
CA LYS A 28 -5.71 -13.30 -3.85
C LYS A 28 -5.96 -13.96 -5.21
N ARG A 29 -4.91 -14.52 -5.81
CA ARG A 29 -5.02 -15.23 -7.10
C ARG A 29 -5.85 -16.51 -6.95
N VAL A 30 -6.61 -16.85 -7.98
CA VAL A 30 -7.42 -18.08 -8.00
C VAL A 30 -6.59 -19.21 -8.65
N ARG A 31 -6.21 -20.22 -7.85
CA ARG A 31 -5.44 -21.37 -8.32
C ARG A 31 -6.18 -22.07 -9.47
N GLY A 32 -5.47 -22.33 -10.56
CA GLY A 32 -6.03 -23.00 -11.76
C GLY A 32 -6.88 -22.10 -12.66
N GLN A 33 -7.11 -20.84 -12.28
CA GLN A 33 -7.87 -19.87 -13.08
C GLN A 33 -7.03 -18.64 -13.43
N PHE A 34 -5.80 -18.82 -13.89
CA PHE A 34 -5.02 -17.68 -14.38
C PHE A 34 -5.76 -16.99 -15.55
N PRO A 35 -5.92 -15.65 -15.56
CA PRO A 35 -5.28 -14.64 -14.69
C PRO A 35 -6.16 -14.09 -13.54
N LYS A 36 -7.23 -14.77 -13.13
CA LYS A 36 -8.19 -14.25 -12.14
C LYS A 36 -7.60 -14.05 -10.74
N ALA A 37 -8.04 -12.98 -10.08
CA ALA A 37 -7.77 -12.69 -8.67
C ALA A 37 -8.99 -12.04 -8.01
N VAL A 38 -9.09 -12.21 -6.69
CA VAL A 38 -10.11 -11.61 -5.81
C VAL A 38 -9.42 -10.54 -4.97
N ARG A 39 -10.07 -9.38 -4.78
CA ARG A 39 -9.48 -8.27 -4.03
C ARG A 39 -10.07 -8.23 -2.63
N ARG A 40 -9.23 -8.38 -1.61
CA ARG A 40 -9.64 -8.14 -0.23
C ARG A 40 -9.65 -6.64 0.03
N ARG A 41 -10.80 -6.13 0.48
CA ARG A 41 -10.98 -4.72 0.84
C ARG A 41 -10.75 -4.53 2.34
N GLU A 42 -10.53 -3.28 2.75
CA GLU A 42 -10.28 -2.92 4.15
C GLU A 42 -11.47 -3.21 5.06
N ASP A 43 -12.68 -3.23 4.51
CA ASP A 43 -13.92 -3.62 5.19
C ASP A 43 -14.07 -5.15 5.39
N GLY A 44 -13.08 -5.92 4.95
CA GLY A 44 -13.08 -7.39 5.04
C GLY A 44 -13.86 -8.11 3.94
N SER A 45 -14.45 -7.38 2.98
CA SER A 45 -15.08 -7.99 1.81
C SER A 45 -14.05 -8.53 0.80
N GLU A 46 -14.39 -9.61 0.11
CA GLU A 46 -13.63 -10.23 -0.98
C GLU A 46 -14.39 -10.10 -2.32
#